data_AF-A0A0W0ZR90-F1
#
_entry.id   AF-A0A0W0ZR90-F1
#
_cell.length_a   1.000
_cell.length_b   1.000
_cell.length_c   1.000
_cell.angle_alpha   90.00
_cell.angle_beta   90.00
_cell.angle_gamma   90.00
#
_symmetry.space_group_name_H-M   'P 1'
#
loop_
_entity.id
_entity.type
_entity.pdbx_description
1 polymer ?
#
loop_
_entity_poly.entity_id
_entity_poly.type
_entity_poly.pdbx_seq_one_letter_code
_entity_poly.pdbx_strand_id
1 'polypeptide(L)'
;MRKPMMMLFLLVFTSCNYANVANDILLSRTSEQKAQILSGIINAAGATCVPVVAFYQGLDRYDAAYWNIACSNGHAYVIQIANDAAATTTIIQCDAMKSLGAQCFKRFGF
;
A
#
# COMPACT_ATOMS: atom_id res chain seq x y z
N MET A 1 38.81 -36.42 33.23
CA MET A 1 37.35 -36.22 33.08
C MET A 1 37.11 -34.79 32.63
N ARG A 2 36.62 -34.57 31.39
CA ARG A 2 36.34 -33.25 30.83
C ARG A 2 34.97 -33.34 30.15
N LYS A 3 33.93 -32.70 30.72
CA LYS A 3 32.58 -32.68 30.14
C LYS A 3 32.54 -31.58 29.06
N PRO A 4 32.06 -31.85 27.84
CA PRO A 4 31.83 -30.80 26.86
C PRO A 4 30.55 -30.04 27.25
N MET A 5 30.70 -28.75 27.57
CA MET A 5 29.59 -27.83 27.78
C MET A 5 29.00 -27.49 26.41
N MET A 6 27.92 -28.16 26.02
CA MET A 6 27.18 -27.84 24.80
C MET A 6 26.42 -26.53 25.03
N MET A 7 26.91 -25.44 24.45
CA MET A 7 26.29 -24.12 24.52
C MET A 7 25.18 -24.05 23.48
N LEU A 8 23.93 -24.10 23.93
CA LEU A 8 22.74 -23.99 23.08
C LEU A 8 22.54 -22.50 22.69
N PHE A 9 22.93 -22.14 21.48
CA PHE A 9 22.63 -20.82 20.90
C PHE A 9 21.15 -20.77 20.50
N LEU A 10 20.34 -20.06 21.29
CA LEU A 10 18.97 -19.68 20.93
C LEU A 10 19.02 -18.55 19.88
N LEU A 11 18.89 -18.90 18.61
CA LEU A 11 18.63 -17.94 17.53
C LEU A 11 17.20 -17.42 17.68
N VAL A 12 17.06 -16.26 18.32
CA VAL A 12 15.79 -15.52 18.35
C VAL A 12 15.56 -14.96 16.95
N PHE A 13 14.76 -15.65 16.13
CA PHE A 13 14.23 -15.07 14.91
C PHE A 13 13.20 -14.02 15.31
N THR A 14 13.64 -12.77 15.48
CA THR A 14 12.73 -11.62 15.45
C THR A 14 12.09 -11.61 14.07
N SER A 15 10.87 -12.12 13.97
CA SER A 15 9.99 -11.84 12.84
C SER A 15 9.78 -10.34 12.82
N CYS A 16 10.55 -9.63 11.98
CA CYS A 16 10.17 -8.29 11.56
C CYS A 16 8.81 -8.45 10.88
N ASN A 17 7.73 -8.13 11.59
CA ASN A 17 6.56 -7.59 10.93
C ASN A 17 7.07 -6.34 10.22
N TYR A 18 7.44 -6.48 8.94
CA TYR A 18 7.71 -5.32 8.12
C TYR A 18 6.37 -4.60 8.04
N ALA A 19 6.18 -3.56 8.85
CA ALA A 19 5.15 -2.59 8.56
C ALA A 19 5.47 -2.00 7.19
N ASN A 20 4.45 -1.76 6.37
CA ASN A 20 4.64 -1.16 5.06
C ASN A 20 5.10 0.30 5.24
N VAL A 21 6.42 0.51 5.25
CA VAL A 21 7.03 1.82 5.56
C VAL A 21 6.55 2.90 4.59
N ALA A 22 6.37 2.55 3.30
CA ALA A 22 5.84 3.49 2.31
C ALA A 22 4.40 3.92 2.64
N ASN A 23 3.57 2.98 3.09
CA ASN A 23 2.24 3.30 3.59
C ASN A 23 2.27 4.13 4.87
N ASP A 24 3.16 3.84 5.82
CA ASP A 24 3.29 4.61 7.05
C ASP A 24 3.70 6.06 6.77
N ILE A 25 4.63 6.25 5.84
CA ILE A 25 5.01 7.56 5.33
C ILE A 25 3.79 8.25 4.73
N LEU A 26 3.03 7.59 3.86
CA LEU A 26 1.84 8.17 3.23
C LEU A 26 0.76 8.53 4.27
N LEU A 27 0.53 7.67 5.26
CA LEU A 27 -0.42 7.91 6.36
C LEU A 27 -0.05 9.15 7.19
N SER A 28 1.25 9.41 7.37
CA SER A 28 1.75 10.60 8.09
C SER A 28 1.54 11.93 7.36
N ARG A 29 1.14 11.91 6.09
CA ARG A 29 0.91 13.11 5.27
C ARG A 29 -0.48 13.71 5.49
N THR A 30 -0.62 15.00 5.15
CA THR A 30 -1.95 15.64 5.08
C THR A 30 -2.80 15.00 3.97
N SER A 31 -4.11 15.23 4.00
CA SER A 31 -5.03 14.74 2.97
C SER A 31 -4.66 15.25 1.58
N GLU A 32 -4.27 16.52 1.46
CA GLU A 32 -3.83 17.14 0.21
C GLU A 32 -2.55 16.50 -0.28
N GLN A 33 -1.56 16.33 0.61
CA GLN A 33 -0.29 15.68 0.27
C GLN A 33 -0.49 14.23 -0.18
N LYS A 34 -1.37 13.46 0.49
CA LYS A 34 -1.74 12.10 0.08
C LYS A 34 -2.26 12.10 -1.35
N ALA A 35 -3.21 12.97 -1.66
CA ALA A 35 -3.81 13.06 -2.98
C ALA A 35 -2.79 13.48 -4.06
N GLN A 36 -1.91 14.43 -3.75
CA GLN A 36 -0.84 14.86 -4.68
C GLN A 36 0.21 13.78 -4.94
N ILE A 37 0.61 13.03 -3.90
CA ILE A 37 1.55 11.92 -4.07
C ILE A 37 0.94 10.83 -4.95
N LEU A 38 -0.30 10.43 -4.63
CA LEU A 38 -1.00 9.39 -5.38
C LEU A 38 -1.28 9.83 -6.83
N SER A 39 -1.66 11.08 -7.09
CA SER A 39 -1.80 11.57 -8.47
C SER A 39 -0.47 11.61 -9.20
N GLY A 40 0.62 11.97 -8.50
CA GLY A 40 1.98 11.93 -9.05
C GLY A 40 2.37 10.55 -9.55
N ILE A 41 2.01 9.48 -8.82
CA ILE A 41 2.21 8.08 -9.23
C ILE A 41 1.43 7.78 -10.52
N ILE A 42 0.15 8.18 -10.60
CA ILE A 42 -0.67 7.99 -11.81
C ILE A 42 -0.08 8.74 -13.00
N ASN A 43 0.36 9.98 -12.78
CA ASN A 43 0.94 10.84 -13.81
C ASN A 43 2.28 10.30 -14.32
N ALA A 44 3.13 9.78 -13.43
CA ALA A 44 4.39 9.14 -13.80
C ALA A 44 4.18 7.85 -14.60
N ALA A 45 3.04 7.16 -14.42
CA ALA A 45 2.65 5.99 -15.20
C ALA A 45 2.04 6.34 -16.58
N GLY A 46 1.97 7.63 -16.94
CA GLY A 46 1.53 8.10 -18.26
C GLY A 46 0.04 8.39 -18.41
N ALA A 47 -0.75 8.30 -17.33
CA ALA A 47 -2.14 8.73 -17.32
C ALA A 47 -2.26 10.18 -16.79
N THR A 48 -3.38 10.85 -17.01
CA THR A 48 -3.62 12.19 -16.45
C THR A 48 -4.52 12.09 -15.23
N CYS A 49 -4.06 12.59 -14.08
CA CYS A 49 -4.84 12.73 -12.86
C CYS A 49 -4.56 14.07 -12.17
N VAL A 50 -5.57 14.92 -12.14
CA VAL A 50 -5.63 16.04 -11.19
C VAL A 50 -6.41 15.57 -9.97
N PRO A 51 -5.80 15.50 -8.78
CA PRO A 51 -6.41 14.85 -7.62
C PRO A 51 -7.64 15.62 -7.12
N VAL A 52 -8.72 14.89 -6.83
CA VAL A 52 -9.89 15.39 -6.10
C VAL A 52 -9.87 14.89 -4.66
N VAL A 53 -9.73 13.58 -4.48
CA VAL A 53 -9.70 12.95 -3.15
C VAL A 53 -8.90 11.66 -3.17
N ALA A 54 -8.17 11.41 -2.08
CA ALA A 54 -7.53 10.15 -1.78
C ALA A 54 -8.27 9.42 -0.65
N PHE A 55 -8.35 8.09 -0.73
CA PHE A 55 -9.04 7.26 0.26
C PHE A 55 -8.23 6.01 0.59
N TYR A 56 -7.95 5.80 1.88
CA TYR A 56 -7.27 4.60 2.33
C TYR A 56 -8.25 3.43 2.46
N GLN A 57 -8.06 2.40 1.64
CA GLN A 57 -8.91 1.21 1.63
C GLN A 57 -8.49 0.18 2.69
N GLY A 58 -7.22 0.12 3.04
CA GLY A 58 -6.70 -0.74 4.09
C GLY A 58 -5.53 -1.59 3.64
N LEU A 59 -5.14 -2.54 4.48
CA LEU A 59 -4.12 -3.54 4.20
C LEU A 59 -4.76 -4.86 3.78
N ASP A 60 -4.09 -5.60 2.89
CA ASP A 60 -4.40 -7.01 2.69
C ASP A 60 -3.65 -7.92 3.69
N ARG A 61 -3.80 -9.23 3.53
CA ARG A 61 -3.17 -10.25 4.40
C ARG A 61 -1.64 -10.32 4.31
N TYR A 62 -1.04 -9.60 3.37
CA TYR A 62 0.40 -9.51 3.17
C TYR A 62 0.93 -8.10 3.48
N ASP A 63 0.13 -7.29 4.17
CA ASP A 63 0.41 -5.90 4.53
C ASP A 63 0.63 -4.98 3.31
N ALA A 64 0.17 -5.38 2.12
CA ALA A 64 0.12 -4.46 1.00
C ALA A 64 -1.00 -3.45 1.23
N ALA A 65 -0.68 -2.17 1.07
CA ALA A 65 -1.62 -1.08 1.30
C ALA A 65 -2.38 -0.73 0.03
N TYR A 66 -3.69 -0.53 0.15
CA TYR A 66 -4.56 -0.14 -0.96
C TYR A 66 -5.07 1.27 -0.73
N TRP A 67 -4.79 2.14 -1.70
CA TRP A 67 -5.21 3.53 -1.73
C TRP A 67 -6.04 3.77 -2.98
N ASN A 68 -7.14 4.51 -2.85
CA ASN A 68 -7.89 4.97 -4.01
C ASN A 68 -7.64 6.46 -4.23
N ILE A 69 -7.71 6.88 -5.48
CA ILE A 69 -7.68 8.27 -5.87
C ILE A 69 -8.74 8.55 -6.92
N ALA A 70 -9.50 9.64 -6.74
CA ALA A 70 -10.42 10.16 -7.72
C ALA A 70 -9.79 11.37 -8.39
N CYS A 71 -9.89 11.45 -9.71
CA CYS A 71 -9.32 12.50 -10.52
C CYS A 71 -10.44 13.38 -11.11
N SER A 72 -10.14 14.65 -11.39
CA SER A 72 -11.14 15.62 -11.86
C SER A 72 -11.75 15.30 -13.24
N ASN A 73 -11.09 14.43 -14.01
CA ASN A 73 -11.56 13.94 -15.30
C ASN A 73 -12.57 12.77 -15.17
N GLY A 74 -12.99 12.43 -13.95
CA GLY A 74 -13.96 11.36 -13.69
C GLY A 74 -13.33 9.97 -13.59
N HIS A 75 -12.05 9.82 -13.88
CA HIS A 75 -11.34 8.56 -13.66
C HIS A 75 -11.01 8.37 -12.17
N ALA A 76 -10.99 7.11 -11.76
CA ALA A 76 -10.53 6.71 -10.44
C ALA A 76 -9.65 5.47 -10.52
N TYR A 77 -8.71 5.37 -9.59
CA TYR A 77 -7.71 4.32 -9.56
C TYR A 77 -7.58 3.75 -8.15
N VAL A 78 -7.33 2.45 -8.07
CA VAL A 78 -6.74 1.81 -6.88
C VAL A 78 -5.24 1.65 -7.12
N ILE A 79 -4.47 1.99 -6.10
CA ILE A 79 -3.02 1.92 -6.05
C ILE A 79 -2.70 0.97 -4.92
N GLN A 80 -2.17 -0.20 -5.27
CA GLN A 80 -1.58 -1.13 -4.32
C GLN A 80 -0.12 -0.73 -4.11
N ILE A 81 0.31 -0.64 -2.87
CA ILE A 81 1.71 -0.45 -2.46
C ILE A 81 2.13 -1.72 -1.73
N ALA A 82 2.98 -2.54 -2.34
CA ALA A 82 3.47 -3.77 -1.75
C ALA A 82 4.30 -3.50 -0.49
N ASN A 83 4.27 -4.45 0.44
CA ASN A 83 5.13 -4.46 1.61
C ASN A 83 6.51 -5.04 1.26
N ASP A 84 7.24 -4.34 0.39
CA ASP A 84 8.62 -4.68 0.03
C ASP A 84 9.52 -3.44 0.09
N ALA A 85 10.84 -3.66 0.05
CA ALA A 85 11.82 -2.58 0.15
C ALA A 85 11.75 -1.57 -1.02
N ALA A 86 11.20 -1.99 -2.16
CA ALA A 86 11.05 -1.14 -3.34
C ALA A 86 9.73 -0.35 -3.35
N ALA A 87 8.82 -0.65 -2.40
CA ALA A 87 7.44 -0.18 -2.41
C ALA A 87 6.75 -0.43 -3.76
N THR A 88 6.90 -1.65 -4.30
CA THR A 88 6.37 -2.00 -5.63
C THR A 88 4.90 -1.60 -5.73
N THR A 89 4.58 -0.81 -6.76
CA THR A 89 3.27 -0.18 -6.90
C THR A 89 2.51 -0.74 -8.09
N THR A 90 1.27 -1.17 -7.87
CA THR A 90 0.35 -1.61 -8.94
C THR A 90 -0.80 -0.62 -9.03
N ILE A 91 -1.10 -0.15 -10.25
CA ILE A 91 -2.17 0.81 -10.53
C ILE A 91 -3.26 0.09 -11.33
N ILE A 92 -4.51 0.15 -10.87
CA ILE A 92 -5.65 -0.44 -11.57
C ILE A 92 -6.78 0.59 -11.62
N GLN A 93 -7.42 0.73 -12.78
CA GLN A 93 -8.61 1.58 -12.89
C GLN A 93 -9.80 0.98 -12.12
N CYS A 94 -10.54 1.83 -11.43
CA CYS A 94 -11.67 1.41 -10.60
C CYS A 94 -12.79 0.77 -11.42
N ASP A 95 -13.01 1.20 -12.66
CA ASP A 95 -14.01 0.58 -13.54
C ASP A 95 -13.63 -0.86 -13.91
N ALA A 96 -12.33 -1.12 -14.09
CA ALA A 96 -11.83 -2.48 -14.29
C ALA A 96 -12.06 -3.34 -13.03
N MET A 97 -11.76 -2.83 -11.84
CA MET A 97 -12.04 -3.54 -10.58
C MET A 97 -13.53 -3.80 -10.38
N LYS A 98 -14.39 -2.83 -10.72
CA LYS A 98 -15.85 -2.97 -10.64
C LYS A 98 -16.38 -4.08 -11.54
N SER A 99 -15.81 -4.24 -12.73
CA SER A 99 -16.17 -5.35 -13.64
C SER A 99 -15.86 -6.73 -13.05
N LEU A 100 -14.92 -6.80 -12.10
CA LEU A 100 -14.56 -8.01 -11.35
C LEU A 100 -15.32 -8.15 -10.02
N GLY A 101 -16.30 -7.28 -9.75
CA GLY A 101 -17.09 -7.29 -8.51
C GLY A 101 -16.40 -6.64 -7.31
N ALA A 102 -15.22 -6.05 -7.49
CA ALA A 102 -14.51 -5.33 -6.43
C ALA A 102 -14.91 -3.84 -6.41
N GLN A 103 -14.94 -3.26 -5.22
CA GLN A 103 -15.33 -1.86 -5.02
C GLN A 103 -14.11 -1.01 -4.63
N CYS A 104 -13.85 0.03 -5.41
CA CYS A 104 -13.01 1.14 -4.96
C CYS A 104 -13.74 2.00 -3.92
N PHE A 105 -12.99 2.77 -3.12
CA PHE A 105 -13.52 3.66 -2.09
C PHE A 105 -14.38 2.96 -1.03
N LYS A 106 -14.18 1.66 -0.84
CA LYS A 106 -14.79 0.89 0.24
C LYS A 106 -13.67 0.35 1.11
N ARG A 107 -13.73 0.63 2.42
CA ARG A 107 -12.72 0.14 3.35
C ARG A 107 -12.83 -1.37 3.51
N PHE A 108 -11.69 -2.06 3.57
CA PHE A 108 -11.64 -3.48 3.91
C PHE A 108 -12.18 -3.72 5.33
N GLY A 109 -12.82 -4.87 5.54
CA GLY A 109 -13.35 -5.30 6.85
C GLY A 109 -14.71 -4.72 7.22
N PHE A 110 -15.48 -4.18 6.27
CA PHE A 110 -16.85 -3.66 6.48
C PHE A 110 -17.87 -4.30 5.53
#